data_AF-A0A8I0PAC1-F1
#
_entry.id   AF-A0A8I0PAC1-F1
#
_cell.length_a   1.000
_cell.length_b   1.000
_cell.length_c   1.000
_cell.angle_alpha   90.00
_cell.angle_beta   90.00
_cell.angle_gamma   90.00
#
_symmetry.space_group_name_H-M   'P 1'
#
loop_
_entity.id
_entity.type
_entity.pdbx_description
1 polymer ?
#
loop_
_entity_poly.entity_id
_entity_poly.type
_entity_poly.pdbx_seq_one_letter_code
_entity_poly.pdbx_strand_id
1 'polypeptide(L)' 'MREGEVTWDGRTLGPWTAAVDGSDVVINLAGRSVSCRYTATNLKEMMDSRVCSTRVVGAAIAGAARPPRVWLQ' A
#
# COMPACT_ATOMS: atom_id res chain seq x y z
N MET A 1 -15.07 -4.45 -11.24
CA MET A 1 -13.61 -4.58 -11.27
C MET A 1 -13.19 -4.89 -12.67
N ARG A 2 -12.18 -4.17 -13.17
CA ARG A 2 -11.55 -4.44 -14.46
C ARG A 2 -10.54 -5.57 -14.32
N GLU A 3 -10.16 -6.15 -15.44
CA GLU A 3 -9.05 -7.12 -15.46
C GLU A 3 -7.77 -6.46 -14.90
N GLY A 4 -7.10 -7.15 -13.98
CA GLY A 4 -5.93 -6.64 -13.25
C GLY A 4 -6.23 -5.80 -12.00
N GLU A 5 -7.49 -5.49 -11.69
CA GLU A 5 -7.86 -4.86 -10.42
C GLU A 5 -8.07 -5.89 -9.31
N VAL A 6 -7.50 -5.63 -8.14
CA VAL A 6 -7.68 -6.45 -6.93
C VAL A 6 -8.17 -5.58 -5.77
N THR A 7 -9.02 -6.14 -4.92
CA THR A 7 -9.49 -5.46 -3.70
C THR A 7 -8.40 -5.44 -2.65
N TRP A 8 -8.15 -4.27 -2.09
CA TRP A 8 -7.29 -4.10 -0.92
C TRP A 8 -7.82 -2.98 -0.02
N ASP A 9 -7.70 -3.17 1.30
CA ASP A 9 -8.19 -2.26 2.33
C ASP A 9 -7.13 -1.24 2.80
N GLY A 10 -5.90 -1.30 2.28
CA GLY A 10 -4.79 -0.43 2.67
C GLY A 10 -4.07 -0.84 3.96
N ARG A 11 -4.49 -1.94 4.62
CA ARG A 11 -4.13 -2.23 6.02
C ARG A 11 -3.81 -3.68 6.31
N THR A 12 -4.30 -4.62 5.52
CA THR A 12 -4.12 -6.04 5.77
C THR A 12 -3.47 -6.76 4.59
N LEU A 13 -2.70 -7.80 4.91
CA LEU A 13 -2.26 -8.78 3.93
C LEU A 13 -3.45 -9.67 3.56
N GLY A 14 -3.45 -10.16 2.32
CA GLY A 14 -4.55 -10.99 1.82
C GLY A 14 -4.33 -11.40 0.37
N PRO A 15 -5.39 -11.82 -0.34
CA PRO A 15 -5.28 -12.36 -1.69
C PRO A 15 -4.59 -11.43 -2.71
N TRP A 16 -4.63 -10.12 -2.49
CA TRP A 16 -3.97 -9.13 -3.34
C TRP A 16 -2.45 -9.27 -3.38
N THR A 17 -1.82 -9.89 -2.37
CA THR A 17 -0.36 -10.07 -2.33
C THR A 17 0.14 -10.95 -3.47
N ALA A 18 -0.71 -11.82 -4.03
CA ALA A 18 -0.39 -12.60 -5.22
C ALA A 18 -0.13 -11.73 -6.45
N ALA A 19 -0.68 -10.51 -6.51
CA ALA A 19 -0.38 -9.56 -7.58
C ALA A 19 1.00 -8.90 -7.39
N VAL A 20 1.53 -8.86 -6.16
CA VAL A 20 2.88 -8.35 -5.88
C VAL A 20 3.93 -9.39 -6.25
N ASP A 21 3.64 -10.67 -6.00
CA ASP A 21 4.57 -11.76 -6.31
C ASP A 21 4.79 -11.90 -7.83
N GLY A 22 6.03 -11.77 -8.27
CA GLY A 22 6.42 -11.82 -9.67
C GLY A 22 6.24 -10.52 -10.44
N SER A 23 5.74 -9.45 -9.82
CA SER A 23 5.72 -8.11 -10.42
C SER A 23 7.13 -7.54 -10.57
N ASP A 24 7.38 -6.77 -11.63
CA ASP A 24 8.68 -6.10 -11.81
C ASP A 24 8.85 -4.89 -10.88
N VAL A 25 7.76 -4.15 -10.66
CA VAL A 25 7.74 -2.88 -9.92
C VAL A 25 6.46 -2.76 -9.12
N VAL A 26 6.57 -2.25 -7.89
CA VAL A 26 5.44 -1.83 -7.06
C VAL A 26 5.51 -0.32 -6.82
N ILE A 27 4.40 0.38 -7.06
CA ILE A 27 4.26 1.82 -6.78
C ILE A 27 3.12 2.01 -5.78
N ASN A 28 3.44 2.42 -4.55
CA ASN A 28 2.45 2.63 -3.51
C ASN A 28 1.97 4.08 -3.46
N LEU A 29 0.84 4.36 -4.12
CA LEU A 29 0.20 5.68 -4.11
C LEU A 29 -0.86 5.82 -3.00
N ALA A 30 -0.99 4.84 -2.10
CA ALA A 30 -2.02 4.83 -1.07
C ALA A 30 -1.67 5.81 0.07
N GLY A 31 -2.56 6.77 0.30
CA GLY A 31 -2.47 7.71 1.41
C GLY A 31 -3.63 8.68 1.44
N ARG A 32 -3.94 9.23 2.61
CA ARG A 32 -4.95 10.27 2.74
C ARG A 32 -4.45 11.59 2.14
N SER A 33 -5.35 12.27 1.42
CA SER A 33 -5.11 13.63 0.91
C SER A 33 -4.75 14.60 2.02
N VAL A 34 -3.83 15.51 1.71
CA VAL A 34 -3.40 16.59 2.61
C VAL A 34 -4.38 17.76 2.66
N SER A 35 -5.36 17.80 1.74
CA SER A 35 -6.36 18.86 1.63
C SER A 35 -7.45 18.74 2.68
N CYS A 36 -7.09 18.92 3.95
CA CYS A 36 -8.02 18.94 5.08
C CYS A 36 -7.60 19.99 6.11
N ARG A 37 -8.50 20.36 7.01
CA ARG A 37 -8.18 21.28 8.10
C ARG A 37 -7.14 20.64 9.02
N TYR A 38 -6.05 21.35 9.33
CA TYR A 38 -5.01 20.86 10.22
C TYR A 38 -5.50 20.79 11.67
N THR A 39 -6.11 19.66 12.01
CA THR A 39 -6.41 19.25 13.38
C THR A 39 -5.47 18.11 13.78
N ALA A 40 -5.23 17.92 15.07
CA ALA A 40 -4.40 16.81 15.55
C ALA A 40 -4.91 15.45 15.04
N THR A 41 -6.24 15.26 14.99
CA THR A 41 -6.87 14.07 14.43
C THR A 41 -6.55 13.88 12.95
N ASN A 42 -6.75 14.92 12.12
CA ASN A 42 -6.49 14.83 10.69
C ASN A 42 -5.01 14.60 10.39
N LEU A 43 -4.12 15.24 11.14
CA LEU A 43 -2.68 14.99 11.06
C LEU A 43 -2.38 13.52 11.36
N LYS A 44 -2.86 13.00 12.49
CA LYS A 44 -2.67 11.60 12.87
C LYS A 44 -3.17 10.65 11.79
N GLU A 45 -4.38 10.84 11.29
CA GLU A 45 -4.96 10.00 10.24
C GLU A 45 -4.18 10.10 8.92
N MET A 46 -3.65 11.28 8.59
CA MET A 46 -2.80 11.50 7.42
C MET A 46 -1.49 10.71 7.52
N MET A 47 -0.85 10.70 8.69
CA MET A 47 0.38 9.91 8.92
C MET A 47 0.08 8.41 9.00
N ASP A 48 -0.94 8.01 9.78
CA ASP A 48 -1.32 6.60 9.93
C ASP A 48 -1.67 5.97 8.58
N SER A 49 -2.38 6.69 7.70
CA SER A 49 -2.71 6.18 6.35
C SER A 49 -1.49 5.86 5.49
N ARG A 50 -0.40 6.63 5.62
CA ARG A 50 0.85 6.41 4.88
C ARG A 50 1.68 5.31 5.51
N VAL A 51 1.81 5.32 6.84
CA VAL A 51 2.63 4.35 7.56
C VAL A 51 2.02 2.96 7.49
N CYS A 52 0.69 2.83 7.65
CA CYS A 52 0.01 1.54 7.55
C CYS A 52 0.13 0.94 6.14
N SER A 53 -0.14 1.72 5.09
CA SER A 53 -0.05 1.21 3.71
C SER A 53 1.38 0.78 3.38
N THR A 54 2.37 1.61 3.72
CA THR A 54 3.80 1.32 3.50
C THR A 54 4.22 0.02 4.19
N ARG A 55 3.83 -0.18 5.47
CA ARG A 55 4.19 -1.39 6.21
C ARG A 55 3.60 -2.64 5.59
N VAL A 56 2.35 -2.57 5.15
CA VAL A 56 1.63 -3.71 4.58
C VAL A 56 2.17 -4.07 3.20
N VAL A 57 2.47 -3.07 2.36
CA VAL A 57 3.14 -3.28 1.08
C VAL A 57 4.54 -3.86 1.27
N GLY A 58 5.32 -3.32 2.21
CA GLY A 58 6.63 -3.86 2.54
C GLY A 58 6.58 -5.31 3.02
N ALA A 59 5.59 -5.67 3.84
CA ALA A 59 5.39 -7.05 4.28
C ALA A 59 4.97 -7.98 3.13
N ALA A 60 4.14 -7.51 2.19
CA ALA A 60 3.77 -8.26 1.00
C ALA A 60 4.98 -8.52 0.09
N ILE A 61 5.82 -7.51 -0.13
CA ILE A 61 7.06 -7.62 -0.90
C ILE A 61 8.03 -8.59 -0.24
N ALA A 62 8.21 -8.50 1.08
CA ALA A 62 9.09 -9.38 1.84
C ALA A 62 8.62 -10.86 1.84
N GLY A 63 7.31 -11.08 1.72
CA GLY A 63 6.72 -12.41 1.65
C GLY A 63 6.60 -13.01 0.24
N ALA A 64 6.92 -12.25 -0.81
CA ALA A 64 6.82 -12.71 -2.20
C ALA A 64 7.92 -13.74 -2.52
N ALA A 65 7.56 -14.81 -3.26
CA ALA A 65 8.55 -15.77 -3.72
C ALA A 65 9.50 -15.16 -4.77
N ARG A 66 8.97 -14.26 -5.60
CA ARG A 66 9.70 -13.45 -6.57
C ARG A 66 9.43 -11.98 -6.27
N PRO A 67 10.21 -11.36 -5.37
CA PRO A 67 9.97 -9.97 -4.97
C PRO A 67 10.23 -9.00 -6.15
N PRO A 68 9.50 -7.87 -6.22
CA PRO A 68 9.75 -6.85 -7.21
C PRO A 68 11.14 -6.25 -7.08
N ARG A 69 11.71 -5.85 -8.22
CA ARG A 69 13.06 -5.27 -8.28
C ARG A 69 13.08 -3.83 -7.79
N VAL A 70 11.93 -3.16 -7.86
CA VAL A 70 11.77 -1.75 -7.49
C VAL A 70 10.50 -1.57 -6.69
N TRP A 71 10.61 -0.83 -5.59
CA TRP A 71 9.48 -0.32 -4.82
C TRP A 71 9.58 1.20 -4.71
N LEU A 72 8.57 1.90 -5.21
CA LEU A 72 8.40 3.34 -5.08
C LEU A 72 7.26 3.66 -4.10
N GLN A 73 7.49 4.62 -3.21
CA GLN A 73 6.60 4.99 -2.09
C GLN A 73 6.22 6.47 -2.15
#